data_AF-A0A7S2J5B8-F1
#
_entry.id   AF-A0A7S2J5B8-F1
#
_cell.length_a   1.000
_cell.length_b   1.000
_cell.length_c   1.000
_cell.angle_alpha   90.00
_cell.angle_beta   90.00
_cell.angle_gamma   90.00
#
_symmetry.space_group_name_H-M   'P 1'
#
loop_
_entity.id
_entity.type
_entity.pdbx_description
1 polymer ?
#
loop_
_entity_poly.entity_id
_entity_poly.type
_entity_poly.pdbx_seq_one_letter_code
_entity_poly.pdbx_strand_id
1 'polypeptide(L)'
;QPENLDMNKLRQLARTIADVCGVPSDTAFHPVNPVQLFDYTSRSRCVLPCKILSGYRSAVGAAAVLEGTQANAWRAQGWGSSWPALAIPIGDACLEPFWPEGLGSNRGFHTALNGVHAAFVAHHCGLAAAVIEARFAFAALHQGVWAKGSYVMPEAGWTIDPQTRFGTHPFRETVDAILREEGGTRVFSAAEDLPPRFAKGKDAACIDLPKEGQLRPPPPPVMRWWEPCLKSCMAKA
;
A
#
# COMPACT_ATOMS: atom_id res chain seq x y z
N GLN A 1 -20.40 0.59 29.18
CA GLN A 1 -19.06 1.03 29.60
C GLN A 1 -18.25 -0.21 29.92
N PRO A 2 -16.91 -0.22 29.73
CA PRO A 2 -16.09 -1.35 30.15
C PRO A 2 -16.19 -1.51 31.67
N GLU A 3 -16.36 -2.74 32.14
CA GLU A 3 -16.57 -3.04 33.57
C GLU A 3 -15.36 -2.66 34.45
N ASN A 4 -14.16 -2.60 33.84
CA ASN A 4 -12.91 -2.32 34.52
C ASN A 4 -12.36 -0.90 34.24
N LEU A 5 -13.22 0.04 33.83
CA LEU A 5 -12.82 1.41 33.51
C LEU A 5 -13.71 2.46 34.18
N ASP A 6 -13.15 3.15 35.18
CA ASP A 6 -13.79 4.31 35.79
C ASP A 6 -13.59 5.55 34.90
N MET A 7 -14.64 5.93 34.17
CA MET A 7 -14.62 7.06 33.24
C MET A 7 -14.39 8.42 33.92
N ASN A 8 -14.75 8.58 35.20
CA ASN A 8 -14.52 9.83 35.92
C ASN A 8 -13.05 9.97 36.28
N LYS A 9 -12.41 8.90 36.75
CA LYS A 9 -10.96 8.87 36.99
C LYS A 9 -10.16 9.07 35.71
N LEU A 10 -10.58 8.46 34.60
CA LEU A 10 -9.93 8.67 33.31
C LEU A 10 -10.00 10.14 32.85
N ARG A 11 -11.16 10.80 33.02
CA ARG A 11 -11.30 12.24 32.75
C ARG A 11 -10.44 13.11 33.66
N GLN A 12 -10.38 12.78 34.96
CA GLN A 12 -9.53 13.48 35.91
C GLN A 12 -8.06 13.37 35.52
N LEU A 13 -7.60 12.16 35.18
CA LEU A 13 -6.24 11.92 34.71
C LEU A 13 -5.94 12.73 33.44
N ALA A 14 -6.85 12.71 32.45
CA ALA A 14 -6.70 13.49 31.23
C ALA A 14 -6.61 15.00 31.52
N ARG A 15 -7.39 15.52 32.49
CA ARG A 15 -7.32 16.92 32.92
C ARG A 15 -5.98 17.25 33.57
N THR A 16 -5.48 16.39 34.46
CA THR A 16 -4.16 16.58 35.09
C THR A 16 -3.03 16.61 34.05
N ILE A 17 -3.06 15.72 33.06
CA ILE A 17 -2.07 15.72 31.97
C ILE A 17 -2.20 17.00 31.14
N ALA A 18 -3.42 17.40 30.77
CA ALA A 18 -3.66 18.60 29.98
C ALA A 18 -3.17 19.87 30.69
N ASP A 19 -3.39 19.98 32.00
CA ASP A 19 -2.91 21.09 32.85
C ASP A 19 -1.38 21.19 32.85
N VAL A 20 -0.69 20.06 32.99
CA VAL A 20 0.79 19.98 32.88
C VAL A 20 1.27 20.42 31.49
N CYS A 21 0.50 20.15 30.44
CA CYS A 21 0.77 20.61 29.08
C CYS A 21 0.34 22.06 28.81
N GLY A 22 -0.17 22.79 29.80
CA GLY A 22 -0.57 24.19 29.69
C GLY A 22 -1.96 24.44 29.10
N VAL A 23 -2.81 23.41 29.02
CA VAL A 23 -4.22 23.58 28.63
C VAL A 23 -5.01 24.13 29.83
N PRO A 24 -5.79 25.22 29.69
CA PRO A 24 -6.57 25.79 30.78
C PRO A 24 -7.48 24.76 31.45
N SER A 25 -7.52 24.76 32.79
CA SER A 25 -8.25 23.76 33.59
C SER A 25 -9.78 23.81 33.41
N ASP A 26 -10.31 24.95 32.95
CA ASP A 26 -11.71 25.18 32.62
C ASP A 26 -12.09 24.79 31.18
N THR A 27 -11.13 24.37 30.35
CA THR A 27 -11.38 23.92 28.97
C THR A 27 -12.42 22.81 28.96
N ALA A 28 -13.56 23.01 28.31
CA ALA A 28 -14.60 22.00 28.25
C ALA A 28 -14.13 20.76 27.46
N PHE A 29 -14.48 19.57 27.94
CA PHE A 29 -14.34 18.36 27.11
C PHE A 29 -15.34 18.39 25.96
N HIS A 30 -14.98 17.79 24.82
CA HIS A 30 -15.92 17.61 23.71
C HIS A 30 -17.12 16.74 24.17
N PRO A 31 -18.37 17.06 23.79
CA PRO A 31 -19.56 16.37 24.30
C PRO A 31 -19.64 14.90 23.85
N VAL A 32 -19.02 14.56 22.72
CA VAL A 32 -18.95 13.19 22.18
C VAL A 32 -17.53 12.65 22.39
N ASN A 33 -17.40 11.49 23.01
CA ASN A 33 -16.12 10.83 23.31
C ASN A 33 -15.11 11.77 24.01
N PRO A 34 -15.43 12.30 25.21
CA PRO A 34 -14.61 13.30 25.88
C PRO A 34 -13.20 12.81 26.21
N VAL A 35 -13.06 11.51 26.44
CA VAL A 35 -11.78 10.81 26.62
C VAL A 35 -11.91 9.41 26.02
N GLN A 36 -10.82 8.92 25.45
CA GLN A 36 -10.72 7.58 24.89
C GLN A 36 -9.43 6.93 25.39
N LEU A 37 -9.48 5.61 25.59
CA LEU A 37 -8.33 4.81 25.96
C LEU A 37 -8.04 3.85 24.82
N PHE A 38 -6.79 3.81 24.38
CA PHE A 38 -6.31 2.94 23.31
C PHE A 38 -5.22 2.03 23.87
N ASP A 39 -5.27 0.76 23.50
CA ASP A 39 -4.23 -0.20 23.84
C ASP A 39 -3.27 -0.36 22.67
N TYR A 40 -1.99 -0.04 22.90
CA TYR A 40 -0.90 -0.19 21.93
C TYR A 40 0.07 -1.31 22.33
N THR A 41 -0.34 -2.19 23.26
CA THR A 41 0.47 -3.34 23.71
C THR A 41 0.84 -4.26 22.55
N SER A 42 -0.08 -4.40 21.58
CA SER A 42 0.20 -5.05 20.30
C SER A 42 -0.11 -4.09 19.15
N ARG A 43 0.61 -4.27 18.04
CA ARG A 43 0.35 -3.60 16.77
C ARG A 43 0.41 -4.63 15.66
N SER A 44 -0.52 -4.51 14.73
CA SER A 44 -0.59 -5.36 13.54
C SER A 44 0.06 -4.69 12.34
N ARG A 45 0.54 -5.51 11.43
CA ARG A 45 0.94 -5.09 10.09
C ARG A 45 0.63 -6.18 9.09
N CYS A 46 0.39 -5.79 7.84
CA CYS A 46 0.33 -6.75 6.77
C CYS A 46 1.66 -7.51 6.66
N VAL A 47 1.55 -8.81 6.39
CA VAL A 47 2.71 -9.69 6.12
C VAL A 47 3.05 -9.69 4.64
N LEU A 48 2.04 -9.49 3.78
CA LEU A 48 2.18 -9.51 2.33
C LEU A 48 1.80 -8.16 1.72
N PRO A 49 2.49 -7.73 0.65
CA PRO A 49 2.27 -6.45 0.00
C PRO A 49 1.01 -6.42 -0.86
N CYS A 50 0.63 -7.58 -1.40
CA CYS A 50 -0.56 -7.73 -2.22
C CYS A 50 -0.98 -9.20 -2.30
N LYS A 51 -2.21 -9.43 -2.75
CA LYS A 51 -2.73 -10.73 -3.17
C LYS A 51 -3.33 -10.62 -4.56
N ILE A 52 -3.41 -11.73 -5.27
CA ILE A 52 -4.07 -11.81 -6.56
C ILE A 52 -5.39 -12.53 -6.36
N LEU A 53 -6.49 -11.86 -6.70
CA LEU A 53 -7.82 -12.45 -6.74
C LEU A 53 -8.04 -12.96 -8.15
N SER A 54 -8.21 -14.27 -8.32
CA SER A 54 -8.48 -14.89 -9.60
C SER A 54 -9.75 -15.73 -9.51
N GLY A 55 -10.79 -15.37 -10.25
CA GLY A 55 -12.07 -16.08 -10.23
C GLY A 55 -12.49 -16.49 -11.63
N TYR A 56 -12.78 -17.78 -11.83
CA TYR A 56 -13.23 -18.30 -13.12
C TYR A 56 -14.66 -17.83 -13.44
N ARG A 57 -14.93 -17.40 -14.69
CA ARG A 57 -16.29 -16.98 -15.10
C ARG A 57 -17.28 -18.15 -15.27
N SER A 58 -16.80 -19.39 -15.30
CA SER A 58 -17.68 -20.57 -15.36
C SER A 58 -18.14 -20.97 -13.96
N ALA A 59 -19.44 -21.24 -13.84
CA ALA A 59 -20.26 -21.39 -12.63
C ALA A 59 -19.85 -22.50 -11.62
N VAL A 60 -18.65 -23.08 -11.74
CA VAL A 60 -18.22 -24.26 -10.96
C VAL A 60 -16.77 -24.13 -10.42
N GLY A 61 -16.05 -23.03 -10.72
CA GLY A 61 -14.69 -22.81 -10.21
C GLY A 61 -14.67 -21.88 -8.99
N ALA A 62 -14.11 -22.33 -7.86
CA ALA A 62 -13.92 -21.49 -6.68
C ALA A 62 -12.98 -20.30 -7.01
N ALA A 63 -13.35 -19.10 -6.56
CA ALA A 63 -12.45 -17.97 -6.57
C ALA A 63 -11.18 -18.32 -5.77
N ALA A 64 -10.02 -18.15 -6.40
CA ALA A 64 -8.73 -18.38 -5.77
C ALA A 64 -8.15 -17.06 -5.30
N VAL A 65 -7.67 -17.05 -4.06
CA VAL A 65 -6.81 -15.98 -3.54
C VAL A 65 -5.39 -16.50 -3.58
N LEU A 66 -4.58 -15.95 -4.48
CA LEU A 66 -3.18 -16.31 -4.64
C LEU A 66 -2.29 -15.27 -3.95
N GLU A 67 -1.11 -15.70 -3.53
CA GLU A 67 -0.07 -14.77 -3.06
C GLU A 67 0.40 -13.87 -4.21
N GLY A 68 0.75 -12.62 -3.89
CA GLY A 68 1.33 -11.67 -4.82
C GLY A 68 2.78 -12.03 -5.20
N THR A 69 2.94 -13.08 -5.99
CA THR A 69 4.22 -13.46 -6.61
C THR A 69 4.13 -13.34 -8.12
N GLN A 70 5.26 -13.16 -8.79
CA GLN A 70 5.31 -13.06 -10.26
C GLN A 70 4.77 -14.34 -10.91
N ALA A 71 5.17 -15.51 -10.40
CA ALA A 71 4.69 -16.80 -10.87
C ALA A 71 3.16 -16.94 -10.77
N ASN A 72 2.57 -16.50 -9.65
CA ASN A 72 1.12 -16.51 -9.48
C ASN A 72 0.43 -15.48 -10.40
N ALA A 73 1.06 -14.34 -10.69
CA ALA A 73 0.54 -13.36 -11.63
C ALA A 73 0.46 -13.93 -13.04
N TRP A 74 1.53 -14.56 -13.52
CA TRP A 74 1.52 -15.25 -14.82
C TRP A 74 0.50 -16.38 -14.87
N ARG A 75 0.43 -17.20 -13.81
CA ARG A 75 -0.56 -18.27 -13.69
C ARG A 75 -1.99 -17.72 -13.76
N ALA A 76 -2.27 -16.63 -13.06
CA ALA A 76 -3.59 -16.00 -13.05
C ALA A 76 -3.96 -15.38 -14.41
N GLN A 77 -2.98 -14.85 -15.16
CA GLN A 77 -3.19 -14.34 -16.51
C GLN A 77 -3.42 -15.45 -17.55
N GLY A 78 -2.80 -16.62 -17.38
CA GLY A 78 -2.95 -17.77 -18.28
C GLY A 78 -4.26 -18.53 -18.14
N TRP A 79 -5.08 -18.24 -17.13
CA TRP A 79 -6.25 -19.07 -16.77
C TRP A 79 -7.48 -18.96 -17.66
N GLY A 80 -7.52 -18.08 -18.67
CA GLY A 80 -8.60 -18.04 -19.66
C GLY A 80 -9.97 -17.65 -19.07
N SER A 81 -10.51 -16.52 -19.54
CA SER A 81 -11.83 -15.93 -19.21
C SER A 81 -12.00 -15.23 -17.85
N SER A 82 -11.07 -15.37 -16.90
CA SER A 82 -11.05 -14.59 -15.66
C SER A 82 -10.23 -13.31 -15.78
N TRP A 83 -10.68 -12.25 -15.11
CA TRP A 83 -9.92 -11.00 -14.97
C TRP A 83 -9.27 -11.04 -13.59
N PRO A 84 -7.96 -11.30 -13.49
CA PRO A 84 -7.30 -11.26 -12.20
C PRO A 84 -7.31 -9.83 -11.67
N ALA A 85 -7.53 -9.68 -10.36
CA ALA A 85 -7.48 -8.41 -9.66
C ALA A 85 -6.34 -8.40 -8.65
N LEU A 86 -5.68 -7.26 -8.51
CA LEU A 86 -4.65 -7.05 -7.48
C LEU A 86 -5.31 -6.43 -6.25
N ALA A 87 -5.19 -7.10 -5.11
CA ALA A 87 -5.66 -6.59 -3.81
C ALA A 87 -4.45 -6.07 -3.01
N ILE A 88 -4.43 -4.77 -2.71
CA ILE A 88 -3.33 -4.09 -2.01
C ILE A 88 -3.90 -3.42 -0.75
N PRO A 89 -3.36 -3.70 0.45
CA PRO A 89 -3.74 -3.01 1.67
C PRO A 89 -3.17 -1.58 1.68
N ILE A 90 -3.94 -0.61 2.17
CA ILE A 90 -3.57 0.81 2.23
C ILE A 90 -3.83 1.34 3.65
N GLY A 91 -3.00 2.27 4.12
CA GLY A 91 -3.16 2.90 5.43
C GLY A 91 -2.97 1.92 6.57
N ASP A 92 -3.80 2.05 7.60
CA ASP A 92 -3.73 1.24 8.82
C ASP A 92 -3.91 -0.26 8.53
N ALA A 93 -4.66 -0.62 7.48
CA ALA A 93 -4.78 -2.01 7.03
C ALA A 93 -3.44 -2.58 6.56
N CYS A 94 -2.53 -1.75 6.04
CA CYS A 94 -1.17 -2.14 5.69
C CYS A 94 -0.26 -2.14 6.92
N LEU A 95 -0.30 -1.08 7.73
CA LEU A 95 0.60 -0.89 8.85
C LEU A 95 -0.06 0.01 9.90
N GLU A 96 -0.38 -0.55 11.06
CA GLU A 96 -0.99 0.22 12.15
C GLU A 96 -0.01 1.30 12.66
N PRO A 97 -0.44 2.57 12.70
CA PRO A 97 0.42 3.64 13.19
C PRO A 97 0.48 3.66 14.71
N PHE A 98 1.61 4.12 15.24
CA PHE A 98 1.67 4.59 16.62
C PHE A 98 1.53 6.10 16.61
N TRP A 99 0.38 6.61 17.07
CA TRP A 99 0.01 8.01 16.91
C TRP A 99 1.04 9.01 17.46
N PRO A 100 1.73 8.75 18.59
CA PRO A 100 2.77 9.66 19.08
C PRO A 100 3.94 9.89 18.11
N GLU A 101 4.20 8.96 17.18
CA GLU A 101 5.24 9.15 16.14
C GLU A 101 4.78 10.06 14.99
N GLY A 102 3.47 10.35 14.87
CA GLY A 102 2.95 11.19 13.78
C GLY A 102 3.08 10.58 12.38
N LEU A 103 3.29 9.26 12.27
CA LEU A 103 3.57 8.60 10.99
C LEU A 103 2.33 8.07 10.25
N GLY A 104 1.15 8.11 10.87
CA GLY A 104 -0.08 7.53 10.30
C GLY A 104 -0.43 8.10 8.92
N SER A 105 -0.62 9.41 8.85
CA SER A 105 -0.95 10.09 7.59
C SER A 105 0.14 9.88 6.54
N ASN A 106 1.41 10.05 6.91
CA ASN A 106 2.54 9.88 5.98
C ASN A 106 2.58 8.47 5.37
N ARG A 107 2.54 7.43 6.20
CA ARG A 107 2.52 6.04 5.71
C ARG A 107 1.24 5.70 4.95
N GLY A 108 0.10 6.26 5.36
CA GLY A 108 -1.18 6.13 4.66
C GLY A 108 -1.13 6.69 3.24
N PHE A 109 -0.63 7.91 3.06
CA PHE A 109 -0.46 8.48 1.73
C PHE A 109 0.55 7.71 0.88
N HIS A 110 1.68 7.29 1.44
CA HIS A 110 2.67 6.53 0.67
C HIS A 110 2.14 5.18 0.22
N THR A 111 1.41 4.45 1.06
CA THR A 111 0.77 3.17 0.67
C THR A 111 -0.33 3.38 -0.37
N ALA A 112 -1.09 4.49 -0.30
CA ALA A 112 -2.05 4.85 -1.34
C ALA A 112 -1.37 5.13 -2.68
N LEU A 113 -0.32 5.94 -2.70
CA LEU A 113 0.48 6.22 -3.91
C LEU A 113 1.10 4.95 -4.49
N ASN A 114 1.58 4.03 -3.64
CA ASN A 114 2.08 2.72 -4.07
C ASN A 114 0.98 1.89 -4.76
N GLY A 115 -0.24 1.89 -4.21
CA GLY A 115 -1.38 1.21 -4.82
C GLY A 115 -1.75 1.78 -6.18
N VAL A 116 -1.76 3.12 -6.33
CA VAL A 116 -2.00 3.79 -7.61
C VAL A 116 -0.90 3.47 -8.62
N HIS A 117 0.37 3.49 -8.21
CA HIS A 117 1.50 3.11 -9.07
C HIS A 117 1.41 1.65 -9.52
N ALA A 118 1.10 0.72 -8.61
CA ALA A 118 0.91 -0.67 -8.98
C ALA A 118 -0.25 -0.86 -9.97
N ALA A 119 -1.36 -0.14 -9.81
CA ALA A 119 -2.47 -0.15 -10.76
C ALA A 119 -2.07 0.40 -12.13
N PHE A 120 -1.31 1.51 -12.16
CA PHE A 120 -0.74 2.09 -13.37
C PHE A 120 0.19 1.09 -14.08
N VAL A 121 1.10 0.45 -13.35
CA VAL A 121 1.99 -0.59 -13.90
C VAL A 121 1.20 -1.80 -14.37
N ALA A 122 0.14 -2.21 -13.67
CA ALA A 122 -0.71 -3.31 -14.11
C ALA A 122 -1.36 -3.01 -15.46
N HIS A 123 -1.78 -1.77 -15.67
CA HIS A 123 -2.40 -1.31 -16.91
C HIS A 123 -1.40 -1.27 -18.08
N HIS A 124 -0.20 -0.73 -17.86
CA HIS A 124 0.77 -0.48 -18.93
C HIS A 124 1.77 -1.63 -19.16
N CYS A 125 2.13 -2.36 -18.11
CA CYS A 125 3.18 -3.39 -18.11
C CYS A 125 2.65 -4.78 -17.73
N GLY A 126 1.39 -4.90 -17.31
CA GLY A 126 0.76 -6.17 -16.92
C GLY A 126 0.88 -6.52 -15.43
N LEU A 127 0.10 -7.51 -15.02
CA LEU A 127 -0.08 -7.89 -13.61
C LEU A 127 1.23 -8.36 -12.95
N ALA A 128 2.06 -9.11 -13.67
CA ALA A 128 3.33 -9.61 -13.14
C ALA A 128 4.28 -8.46 -12.73
N ALA A 129 4.40 -7.44 -13.58
CA ALA A 129 5.17 -6.24 -13.26
C ALA A 129 4.57 -5.49 -12.07
N ALA A 130 3.24 -5.33 -12.02
CA ALA A 130 2.56 -4.66 -10.91
C ALA A 130 2.79 -5.34 -9.56
N VAL A 131 2.83 -6.67 -9.54
CA VAL A 131 3.12 -7.44 -8.32
C VAL A 131 4.54 -7.18 -7.83
N ILE A 132 5.55 -7.17 -8.73
CA ILE A 132 6.93 -6.81 -8.37
C ILE A 132 6.97 -5.40 -7.78
N GLU A 133 6.25 -4.47 -8.39
CA GLU A 133 6.23 -3.08 -7.92
C GLU A 133 5.53 -2.89 -6.58
N ALA A 134 4.43 -3.61 -6.34
CA ALA A 134 3.78 -3.63 -5.04
C ALA A 134 4.72 -4.20 -3.96
N ARG A 135 5.46 -5.27 -4.26
CA ARG A 135 6.47 -5.85 -3.35
C ARG A 135 7.60 -4.87 -3.06
N PHE A 136 8.17 -4.26 -4.09
CA PHE A 136 9.20 -3.23 -3.96
C PHE A 136 8.73 -2.10 -3.05
N ALA A 137 7.59 -1.49 -3.38
CA ALA A 137 7.12 -0.32 -2.66
C ALA A 137 6.75 -0.63 -1.20
N PHE A 138 6.28 -1.83 -0.93
CA PHE A 138 6.02 -2.32 0.43
C PHE A 138 7.31 -2.56 1.21
N ALA A 139 8.29 -3.26 0.63
CA ALA A 139 9.57 -3.51 1.29
C ALA A 139 10.31 -2.20 1.58
N ALA A 140 10.34 -1.27 0.63
CA ALA A 140 10.89 0.07 0.81
C ALA A 140 10.16 0.86 1.90
N LEU A 141 8.88 0.59 2.19
CA LEU A 141 8.17 1.23 3.31
C LEU A 141 8.62 0.68 4.68
N HIS A 142 9.00 -0.61 4.74
CA HIS A 142 9.19 -1.38 5.96
C HIS A 142 10.66 -1.62 6.36
N GLN A 143 11.62 -1.41 5.46
CA GLN A 143 13.03 -1.80 5.68
C GLN A 143 13.80 -0.86 6.62
N GLY A 144 13.31 0.33 6.94
CA GLY A 144 14.07 1.28 7.75
C GLY A 144 13.28 2.34 8.48
N VAL A 145 13.98 3.06 9.35
CA VAL A 145 13.46 4.19 10.09
C VAL A 145 13.28 5.37 9.14
N TRP A 146 12.08 5.97 9.17
CA TRP A 146 11.76 7.12 8.34
C TRP A 146 12.39 8.38 8.92
N ALA A 147 13.65 8.61 8.60
CA ALA A 147 14.32 9.88 8.85
C ALA A 147 14.27 10.77 7.59
N LYS A 148 13.95 12.04 7.80
CA LYS A 148 13.85 13.04 6.73
C LYS A 148 15.19 13.16 6.00
N GLY A 149 15.18 13.05 4.67
CA GLY A 149 16.35 13.28 3.83
C GLY A 149 17.31 12.09 3.69
N SER A 150 17.17 11.02 4.48
CA SER A 150 17.97 9.79 4.32
C SER A 150 17.16 8.63 3.74
N TYR A 151 15.91 8.49 4.17
CA TYR A 151 15.05 7.37 3.79
C TYR A 151 13.93 7.80 2.83
N VAL A 152 13.24 8.89 3.20
CA VAL A 152 12.23 9.54 2.37
C VAL A 152 12.80 10.88 1.88
N MET A 153 12.77 11.08 0.57
CA MET A 153 13.23 12.29 -0.09
C MET A 153 12.31 13.47 0.24
N PRO A 154 12.78 14.73 0.19
CA PRO A 154 11.90 15.90 0.29
C PRO A 154 10.76 15.83 -0.74
N GLU A 155 9.61 16.40 -0.39
CA GLU A 155 8.33 16.30 -1.13
C GLU A 155 8.35 16.92 -2.54
N ALA A 156 9.28 17.82 -2.81
CA ALA A 156 9.43 18.46 -4.10
C ALA A 156 9.75 17.42 -5.19
N GLY A 157 8.83 17.27 -6.15
CA GLY A 157 8.99 16.34 -7.28
C GLY A 157 8.52 14.91 -7.01
N TRP A 158 7.82 14.66 -5.90
CA TRP A 158 7.16 13.37 -5.68
C TRP A 158 6.13 13.07 -6.77
N THR A 159 6.07 11.81 -7.16
CA THR A 159 5.03 11.25 -8.03
C THR A 159 4.47 9.97 -7.40
N ILE A 160 3.55 9.30 -8.11
CA ILE A 160 3.11 7.96 -7.70
C ILE A 160 4.28 6.95 -7.70
N ASP A 161 5.32 7.18 -8.50
CA ASP A 161 6.49 6.31 -8.58
C ASP A 161 7.27 6.31 -7.24
N PRO A 162 7.41 5.15 -6.57
CA PRO A 162 8.22 5.02 -5.35
C PRO A 162 9.65 5.55 -5.48
N GLN A 163 10.26 5.51 -6.67
CA GLN A 163 11.63 5.99 -6.89
C GLN A 163 11.82 7.48 -6.62
N THR A 164 10.77 8.27 -6.87
CA THR A 164 10.78 9.72 -6.62
C THR A 164 10.65 10.06 -5.14
N ARG A 165 10.25 9.08 -4.32
CA ARG A 165 9.93 9.25 -2.89
C ARG A 165 10.98 8.65 -1.96
N PHE A 166 11.63 7.56 -2.36
CA PHE A 166 12.62 6.87 -1.53
C PHE A 166 14.07 7.25 -1.87
N GLY A 167 14.92 7.26 -0.84
CA GLY A 167 16.36 7.47 -0.95
C GLY A 167 17.04 6.38 -1.80
N THR A 168 18.26 6.65 -2.26
CA THR A 168 19.02 5.68 -3.09
C THR A 168 19.38 4.42 -2.30
N HIS A 169 19.70 4.58 -1.02
CA HIS A 169 20.04 3.48 -0.14
C HIS A 169 18.89 2.48 0.06
N PRO A 170 17.69 2.89 0.56
CA PRO A 170 16.58 1.95 0.72
C PRO A 170 16.13 1.34 -0.60
N PHE A 171 16.23 2.09 -1.70
CA PHE A 171 15.97 1.54 -3.02
C PHE A 171 16.87 0.34 -3.32
N ARG A 172 18.19 0.49 -3.18
CA ARG A 172 19.16 -0.59 -3.46
C ARG A 172 18.94 -1.79 -2.55
N GLU A 173 18.79 -1.57 -1.25
CA GLU A 173 18.56 -2.65 -0.28
C GLU A 173 17.28 -3.43 -0.57
N THR A 174 16.22 -2.73 -1.00
CA THR A 174 14.96 -3.36 -1.38
C THR A 174 15.10 -4.20 -2.63
N VAL A 175 15.79 -3.68 -3.65
CA VAL A 175 16.08 -4.44 -4.88
C VAL A 175 16.88 -5.70 -4.54
N ASP A 176 17.97 -5.56 -3.79
CA ASP A 176 18.83 -6.68 -3.40
C ASP A 176 18.07 -7.73 -2.56
N ALA A 177 17.11 -7.31 -1.74
CA ALA A 177 16.25 -8.22 -0.99
C ALA A 177 15.31 -9.01 -1.92
N ILE A 178 14.63 -8.34 -2.84
CA ILE A 178 13.72 -8.98 -3.81
C ILE A 178 14.49 -9.94 -4.71
N LEU A 179 15.65 -9.54 -5.21
CA LEU A 179 16.49 -10.39 -6.06
C LEU A 179 16.99 -11.64 -5.32
N ARG A 180 17.27 -11.55 -4.02
CA ARG A 180 17.67 -12.71 -3.21
C ARG A 180 16.52 -13.68 -2.96
N GLU A 181 15.34 -13.17 -2.61
CA GLU A 181 14.12 -13.99 -2.44
C GLU A 181 13.78 -14.76 -3.72
N GLU A 182 13.89 -14.08 -4.85
CA GLU A 182 13.60 -14.63 -6.17
C GLU A 182 14.80 -15.37 -6.79
N GLY A 183 15.97 -15.36 -6.15
CA GLY A 183 17.21 -16.00 -6.60
C GLY A 183 17.46 -17.39 -6.03
N GLY A 184 16.72 -17.79 -4.98
CA GLY A 184 16.70 -19.17 -4.46
C GLY A 184 15.93 -20.16 -5.36
N THR A 185 15.10 -19.63 -6.25
CA THR A 185 14.34 -20.33 -7.28
C THR A 185 14.51 -19.50 -8.54
N ARG A 186 15.29 -19.94 -9.54
CA ARG A 186 15.60 -19.20 -10.78
C ARG A 186 14.33 -18.68 -11.52
N VAL A 187 13.76 -17.56 -11.10
CA VAL A 187 12.60 -16.93 -11.77
C VAL A 187 13.05 -15.78 -12.66
N PHE A 188 14.16 -15.10 -12.32
CA PHE A 188 14.83 -14.15 -13.21
C PHE A 188 16.01 -14.86 -13.85
N SER A 189 15.82 -15.31 -15.09
CA SER A 189 16.88 -16.00 -15.83
C SER A 189 17.90 -15.03 -16.43
N ALA A 190 17.54 -13.74 -16.53
CA ALA A 190 18.39 -12.65 -16.98
C ALA A 190 18.01 -11.33 -16.27
N ALA A 191 18.94 -10.36 -16.27
CA ALA A 191 18.67 -8.97 -15.89
C ALA A 191 17.53 -8.30 -16.69
N GLU A 192 17.08 -8.98 -17.76
CA GLU A 192 16.02 -8.57 -18.69
C GLU A 192 14.60 -8.81 -18.16
N ASP A 193 14.43 -9.69 -17.15
CA ASP A 193 13.12 -10.07 -16.60
C ASP A 193 12.64 -9.10 -15.50
N LEU A 194 13.53 -8.26 -14.98
CA LEU A 194 13.17 -7.18 -14.07
C LEU A 194 12.64 -5.99 -14.89
N PRO A 195 11.65 -5.22 -14.37
CA PRO A 195 11.33 -3.94 -14.95
C PRO A 195 12.62 -3.15 -15.25
N PRO A 196 12.82 -2.63 -16.48
CA PRO A 196 14.12 -2.10 -16.95
C PRO A 196 14.80 -1.09 -16.01
N ARG A 197 14.01 -0.45 -15.13
CA ARG A 197 14.47 0.46 -14.09
C ARG A 197 15.29 -0.18 -12.96
N PHE A 198 15.11 -1.47 -12.68
CA PHE A 198 15.89 -2.17 -11.65
C PHE A 198 17.29 -2.55 -12.15
N ALA A 199 17.45 -2.77 -13.46
CA ALA A 199 18.74 -3.12 -14.07
C ALA A 199 19.68 -1.91 -14.24
N LYS A 200 19.14 -0.68 -14.34
CA LYS A 200 19.88 0.55 -14.66
C LYS A 200 20.17 1.46 -13.46
N GLY A 201 19.77 1.07 -12.24
CA GLY A 201 19.95 1.88 -11.03
C GLY A 201 19.03 3.12 -10.95
N LYS A 202 19.22 3.98 -9.93
CA LYS A 202 18.37 5.17 -9.71
C LYS A 202 18.48 6.24 -10.82
N ASP A 203 19.56 6.18 -11.60
CA ASP A 203 19.81 7.09 -12.73
C ASP A 203 19.11 6.61 -14.01
N ALA A 204 18.49 5.43 -13.98
CA ALA A 204 17.55 5.02 -15.01
C ALA A 204 16.34 5.95 -14.99
N ALA A 205 15.99 6.52 -16.14
CA ALA A 205 14.72 7.21 -16.29
C ALA A 205 13.58 6.35 -15.71
N CYS A 206 12.59 7.00 -15.10
CA CYS A 206 11.30 6.39 -14.75
C CYS A 206 10.86 5.49 -15.92
N ILE A 207 10.23 4.34 -15.62
CA ILE A 207 9.77 3.32 -16.60
C ILE A 207 9.55 4.01 -17.94
N ASP A 208 10.41 3.72 -18.93
CA ASP A 208 10.26 4.26 -20.28
C ASP A 208 8.86 3.84 -20.75
N LEU A 209 7.90 4.75 -20.58
CA LEU A 209 6.51 4.45 -20.88
C LEU A 209 6.49 4.15 -22.38
N PRO A 210 5.77 3.11 -22.81
CA PRO A 210 5.52 2.93 -24.22
C PRO A 210 5.02 4.28 -24.75
N LYS A 211 5.63 4.79 -25.82
CA LYS A 211 5.16 6.04 -26.46
C LYS A 211 3.67 5.90 -26.71
N GLU A 212 2.91 6.99 -26.71
CA GLU A 212 1.43 7.00 -26.77
C GLU A 212 0.80 6.08 -27.84
N GLY A 213 1.54 5.72 -28.91
CA GLY A 213 1.15 4.75 -29.95
C GLY A 213 1.64 3.30 -29.81
N GLN A 214 2.37 2.94 -28.75
CA GLN A 214 2.84 1.59 -28.42
C GLN A 214 2.06 0.94 -27.27
N LEU A 215 1.20 1.72 -26.62
CA LEU A 215 0.28 1.20 -25.61
C LEU A 215 -0.68 0.25 -26.29
N ARG A 216 -0.80 -0.98 -25.76
CA ARG A 216 -1.93 -1.84 -26.14
C ARG A 216 -3.19 -1.02 -25.87
N PRO A 217 -4.16 -0.95 -26.82
CA PRO A 217 -5.41 -0.28 -26.56
C PRO A 217 -5.96 -0.83 -25.24
N PRO A 218 -6.42 0.05 -24.32
CA PRO A 218 -7.05 -0.44 -23.11
C PRO A 218 -8.10 -1.45 -23.55
N PRO A 219 -8.21 -2.62 -22.90
CA PRO A 219 -9.33 -3.50 -23.19
C PRO A 219 -10.61 -2.65 -23.14
N PRO A 220 -11.59 -2.89 -24.05
CA PRO A 220 -12.80 -2.09 -24.10
C PRO A 220 -13.34 -1.94 -22.68
N PRO A 221 -13.72 -0.70 -22.26
CA PRO A 221 -14.06 -0.43 -20.88
C PRO A 221 -15.07 -1.47 -20.42
N VAL A 222 -14.73 -2.20 -19.34
CA VAL A 222 -15.70 -3.03 -18.62
C VAL A 222 -16.63 -2.04 -17.92
N MET A 223 -17.50 -1.42 -18.70
CA MET A 223 -18.41 -0.41 -18.23
C MET A 223 -19.51 -1.10 -17.42
N ARG A 224 -19.71 -0.61 -16.20
CA ARG A 224 -20.95 -0.64 -15.38
C ARG A 224 -21.19 -1.74 -14.35
N TRP A 225 -20.18 -2.38 -13.75
CA TRP A 225 -20.44 -3.12 -12.50
C TRP A 225 -20.52 -2.22 -11.26
N TRP A 226 -19.85 -1.06 -11.26
CA TRP A 226 -19.86 -0.13 -10.13
C TRP A 226 -20.92 0.96 -10.24
N GLU A 227 -21.44 1.28 -11.43
CA GLU A 227 -22.50 2.27 -11.63
C GLU A 227 -23.76 2.00 -10.78
N PRO A 228 -24.26 0.75 -10.67
CA PRO A 228 -25.39 0.45 -9.79
C PRO A 228 -25.06 0.63 -8.31
N CYS A 229 -23.86 0.24 -7.87
CA CYS A 229 -23.42 0.44 -6.48
C CYS A 229 -23.25 1.92 -6.13
N LEU A 230 -22.62 2.72 -7.00
CA LEU A 230 -22.43 4.15 -6.77
C LEU A 230 -23.77 4.90 -6.76
N LYS A 231 -24.68 4.55 -7.68
CA LYS A 231 -26.05 5.10 -7.70
C LYS A 231 -26.84 4.69 -6.46
N SER A 232 -26.70 3.45 -5.98
CA SER A 232 -27.35 3.00 -4.74
C SER A 232 -26.80 3.68 -3.49
N CYS A 233 -25.50 4.04 -3.46
CA CYS A 233 -24.91 4.76 -2.34
C CYS A 233 -25.30 6.24 -2.36
N MET A 234 -25.32 6.87 -3.54
CA MET A 234 -25.72 8.29 -3.67
C MET A 234 -27.24 8.51 -3.55
N ALA A 235 -28.07 7.50 -3.83
CA ALA A 235 -29.52 7.59 -3.61
C ALA A 235 -29.94 7.44 -2.13
N LYS A 236 -29.00 7.14 -1.23
CA LYS A 236 -29.22 6.97 0.22
C LYS A 236 -28.53 8.06 1.06
N ALA A 237 -27.89 9.04 0.42
CA ALA A 237 -27.31 10.23 1.04
C ALA A 237 -28.19 11.44 0.69
#